data_AF-A0A533VDY7-F1
#
_entry.id   AF-A0A533VDY7-F1
#
_cell.length_a   1.000
_cell.length_b   1.000
_cell.length_c   1.000
_cell.angle_alpha   90.00
_cell.angle_beta   90.00
_cell.angle_gamma   90.00
#
_symmetry.space_group_name_H-M   'P 1'
#
loop_
_entity.id
_entity.type
_entity.pdbx_description
1 polymer ?
#
loop_
_entity_poly.entity_id
_entity_poly.type
_entity_poly.pdbx_seq_one_letter_code
_entity_poly.pdbx_strand_id
1 'polypeptide(L)' 'MIKLLCRETGFDCNFIIEGETEEQVMAVGAEHAMKVHGLKAEEIFLKTVPCNFLCHVLGKLSND' A
#
# COMPACT_ATOMS: atom_id res chain seq x y z
N MET A 1 11.04 11.47 -2.46
CA MET A 1 11.07 10.08 -1.95
C MET A 1 9.90 9.90 -1.01
N ILE A 2 8.97 9.04 -1.40
CA ILE A 2 7.72 8.73 -0.71
C ILE A 2 7.98 7.51 0.17
N LYS A 3 7.46 7.53 1.39
CA LYS A 3 7.55 6.42 2.34
C LYS A 3 6.18 6.16 2.95
N LEU A 4 5.82 4.89 3.05
CA LEU A 4 4.56 4.44 3.63
C LEU A 4 4.83 3.23 4.51
N LEU A 5 4.34 3.23 5.75
CA LEU A 5 4.41 2.03 6.58
C LEU A 5 3.30 1.07 6.13
N CYS A 6 3.62 -0.21 5.94
CA CYS A 6 2.62 -1.21 5.58
C CYS A 6 1.47 -1.29 6.60
N ARG A 7 1.74 -0.99 7.88
CA ARG A 7 0.65 -0.91 8.88
C ARG A 7 -0.37 0.20 8.64
N GLU A 8 0.01 1.25 7.92
CA GLU A 8 -0.91 2.32 7.54
C GLU A 8 -1.92 1.85 6.50
N THR A 9 -1.65 0.72 5.83
CA THR A 9 -2.53 0.04 4.86
C THR A 9 -3.38 -1.05 5.52
N GLY A 10 -3.42 -1.12 6.86
CA GLY A 10 -4.30 -2.02 7.61
C GLY A 10 -3.70 -3.36 8.02
N PHE A 11 -2.43 -3.64 7.72
CA PHE A 11 -1.72 -4.82 8.23
C PHE A 11 -1.08 -4.55 9.59
N ASP A 12 -0.78 -5.59 10.38
CA ASP A 12 0.13 -5.45 11.52
C ASP A 12 1.57 -5.72 11.05
N CYS A 13 2.14 -4.77 10.31
CA CYS A 13 3.44 -4.93 9.64
C CYS A 13 4.26 -3.64 9.65
N ASN A 14 5.51 -3.72 10.10
CA ASN A 14 6.43 -2.58 10.20
C ASN A 14 7.29 -2.37 8.93
N PHE A 15 6.99 -3.07 7.84
CA PHE A 15 7.69 -2.87 6.58
C PHE A 15 7.48 -1.44 6.07
N ILE A 16 8.56 -0.78 5.64
CA ILE A 16 8.51 0.53 5.02
C ILE A 16 8.53 0.33 3.50
N ILE A 17 7.47 0.78 2.86
CA ILE A 17 7.33 0.84 1.42
C ILE A 17 7.95 2.16 0.97
N GLU A 18 8.97 2.12 0.12
CA GLU A 18 9.68 3.31 -0.34
C GLU A 18 9.70 3.39 -1.88
N GLY A 19 9.59 4.60 -2.42
CA GLY A 19 9.66 4.86 -3.85
C GLY A 19 9.84 6.33 -4.18
N GLU A 20 10.26 6.65 -5.40
CA GLU A 20 10.34 8.02 -5.90
C GLU A 20 9.00 8.54 -6.41
N THR A 21 8.16 7.64 -6.95
CA THR A 21 6.81 7.92 -7.45
C THR A 21 5.76 7.05 -6.76
N GLU A 22 4.49 7.43 -6.89
CA GLU A 22 3.38 6.67 -6.34
C GLU A 22 3.29 5.27 -6.96
N GLU A 23 3.56 5.13 -8.27
CA GLU A 23 3.57 3.83 -8.96
C GLU A 23 4.63 2.89 -8.38
N GLN A 24 5.80 3.42 -8.02
CA GLN A 24 6.85 2.64 -7.38
C GLN A 24 6.44 2.18 -5.98
N VAL A 25 5.85 3.08 -5.18
CA VAL A 25 5.30 2.72 -3.86
C VAL A 25 4.22 1.65 -3.99
N MET A 26 3.32 1.77 -4.96
CA MET A 26 2.29 0.76 -5.22
C MET A 26 2.89 -0.58 -5.66
N ALA A 27 3.91 -0.58 -6.52
CA ALA A 27 4.57 -1.80 -6.97
C ALA A 27 5.28 -2.53 -5.81
N VAL A 28 6.04 -1.80 -5.00
CA VAL A 28 6.73 -2.35 -3.81
C VAL A 28 5.71 -2.85 -2.77
N GLY A 29 4.66 -2.08 -2.53
CA GLY A 29 3.58 -2.45 -1.62
C GLY A 29 2.85 -3.73 -2.06
N ALA A 30 2.51 -3.83 -3.35
CA ALA A 30 1.88 -5.02 -3.92
C ALA A 30 2.77 -6.26 -3.79
N GLU A 31 4.05 -6.15 -4.15
CA GLU A 31 5.00 -7.26 -4.03
C GLU A 31 5.13 -7.74 -2.57
N HIS A 32 5.26 -6.78 -1.64
CA HIS A 32 5.32 -7.09 -0.21
C HIS A 32 4.06 -7.80 0.27
N ALA A 33 2.89 -7.27 -0.10
CA ALA A 33 1.60 -7.81 0.30
C ALA A 33 1.40 -9.26 -0.21
N MET A 34 1.86 -9.58 -1.42
CA MET A 34 1.83 -10.95 -1.93
C MET A 34 2.78 -11.89 -1.17
N LYS A 35 4.02 -11.45 -0.95
CA LYS A 35 5.05 -12.31 -0.37
C LYS A 35 4.93 -12.52 1.13
N VAL A 36 4.51 -11.49 1.86
CA VAL A 36 4.50 -11.48 3.34
C VAL A 36 3.10 -11.70 3.90
N HIS A 37 2.08 -11.17 3.24
CA HIS A 37 0.68 -11.28 3.68
C HIS A 37 -0.14 -12.30 2.88
N GLY A 38 0.47 -12.96 1.89
CA GLY A 38 -0.15 -14.05 1.15
C GLY A 38 -1.30 -13.61 0.24
N LEU A 39 -1.40 -12.31 -0.05
CA LEU A 39 -2.39 -11.79 -0.98
C LEU A 39 -2.10 -12.28 -2.40
N LYS A 40 -3.14 -12.60 -3.14
CA LYS A 40 -3.05 -12.90 -4.57
C LYS A 40 -3.11 -11.60 -5.38
N ALA A 41 -2.57 -11.64 -6.59
CA ALA A 41 -2.57 -10.48 -7.48
C ALA A 41 -4.01 -10.00 -7.76
N GLU A 42 -4.97 -10.92 -7.86
CA GLU A 42 -6.38 -10.59 -8.04
C GLU A 42 -6.93 -9.82 -6.83
N GLU A 43 -6.49 -10.10 -5.61
CA GLU A 43 -6.95 -9.42 -4.40
C GLU A 43 -6.35 -8.01 -4.24
N ILE A 44 -5.23 -7.75 -4.91
CA ILE A 44 -4.54 -6.45 -4.93
C ILE A 44 -5.07 -5.57 -6.08
N PHE A 45 -5.39 -6.19 -7.23
CA PHE A 45 -5.72 -5.49 -8.47
C PHE A 45 -7.18 -5.66 -8.92
N LEU A 46 -8.10 -6.20 -8.09
CA LEU A 46 -9.49 -6.38 -8.52
C LEU A 46 -10.23 -5.05 -8.73
N LYS A 47 -10.78 -4.95 -9.94
CA LYS A 47 -11.68 -3.92 -10.46
C LYS A 47 -12.78 -3.58 -9.44
N THR A 48 -12.95 -2.28 -9.19
CA THR A 48 -13.75 -1.62 -8.14
C THR A 48 -13.16 -1.75 -6.72
N VAL A 49 -12.07 -1.01 -6.49
CA VAL A 49 -11.38 -0.70 -5.22
C VAL A 49 -11.95 -1.35 -3.94
N PRO A 50 -11.22 -2.26 -3.29
CA PRO A 50 -11.34 -2.45 -1.85
C PRO A 50 -10.57 -1.32 -1.15
N CYS A 51 -11.31 -0.51 -0.39
CA CYS A 51 -10.85 0.60 0.45
C CYS A 51 -9.82 0.22 1.55
N ASN A 52 -9.18 -0.96 1.54
CA ASN A 52 -8.21 -1.29 2.59
C ASN A 52 -6.84 -0.60 2.39
N PHE A 53 -6.51 -0.16 1.17
CA PHE A 53 -5.20 0.44 0.90
C PHE A 53 -5.19 1.98 0.80
N LEU A 54 -6.30 2.64 0.42
CA LEU A 54 -6.24 4.06 0.02
C LEU A 54 -7.23 5.02 0.69
N CYS A 55 -8.14 4.56 1.55
CA CYS A 55 -9.15 5.46 2.14
C CYS A 55 -8.67 6.13 3.46
N HIS A 56 -7.68 5.56 4.17
CA HIS A 56 -7.13 6.17 5.41
C HIS A 56 -5.82 6.96 5.21
N VAL A 57 -5.08 6.70 4.14
CA VAL A 57 -3.72 7.22 3.94
C VAL A 57 -3.70 8.46 3.05
N LEU A 58 -4.40 8.45 1.91
CA LEU A 58 -4.42 9.62 1.01
C LEU A 58 -5.06 10.85 1.67
N GLY A 59 -6.07 10.66 2.52
CA GLY A 59 -6.66 11.74 3.32
C GLY A 59 -5.71 12.34 4.38
N LYS A 60 -4.57 11.68 4.66
CA LYS A 60 -3.50 12.19 5.54
C LYS A 60 -2.28 12.72 4.77
N LEU A 61 -2.22 12.52 3.46
CA LEU A 61 -1.16 13.06 2.59
C LEU A 61 -1.51 14.44 2.01
N SER A 62 -2.78 14.86 2.10
CA SER A 62 -3.20 16.24 1.82
C SER A 62 -3.68 16.94 3.08
N ASN A 63 -2.74 17.55 3.81
CA ASN A 63 -2.83 18.82 4.53
C ASN A 63 -1.67 18.92 5.54
N ASP A 64 -0.50 19.25 5.01
CA ASP A 64 0.37 20.33 5.50
C ASP A 64 1.03 20.99 4.27
#